data_AF-A0A0F3IP18-F1
#
_entry.id   AF-A0A0F3IP18-F1
#
_cell.length_a   1.000
_cell.length_b   1.000
_cell.length_c   1.000
_cell.angle_alpha   90.00
_cell.angle_beta   90.00
_cell.angle_gamma   90.00
#
_symmetry.space_group_name_H-M   'P 1'
#
loop_
_entity.id
_entity.type
_entity.pdbx_description
1 polymer ?
#
loop_
_entity_poly.entity_id
_entity_poly.type
_entity_poly.pdbx_seq_one_letter_code
_entity_poly.pdbx_strand_id
1 'polypeptide(L)'
;MKRLFQLRWLTAFWRGESALLHRNGYELPVSQCIVAHKDENGHPKFLSTIMREISSDKTRAEQLKLLEHAFNHIGEAVYLISRHAQLIQVNKEACRLLGYDQQELLTLSLEDIAPDFNTQVWTDFCRTAQNQALSKTFETTLRCQSGVLLPVEVNLNHIIYHDQPFIMALVRDISERKRMENLLILREREFRTLADSLPDPLCRYDCETRRTYINPAWLKSGGIIDDVLGKTF
;
A
#
# COMPACT_ATOMS: atom_id res chain seq x y z
N MET A 1 4.79 -19.17 -25.78
CA MET A 1 6.25 -19.35 -25.94
C MET A 1 6.55 -20.85 -25.85
N LYS A 2 6.98 -21.48 -26.95
CA LYS A 2 7.12 -22.95 -27.10
C LYS A 2 8.38 -23.44 -26.39
N ARG A 3 8.27 -24.36 -25.43
CA ARG A 3 9.41 -25.18 -24.94
C ARG A 3 9.22 -26.62 -25.40
N LEU A 4 9.87 -26.96 -26.51
CA LEU A 4 10.09 -28.32 -26.98
C LEU A 4 11.31 -28.88 -26.22
N PHE A 5 11.10 -29.89 -25.38
CA PHE A 5 12.21 -30.73 -24.91
C PHE A 5 12.43 -31.85 -25.93
N GLN A 6 13.61 -31.87 -26.55
CA GLN A 6 14.12 -32.98 -27.35
C GLN A 6 14.55 -34.13 -26.42
N LEU A 7 14.17 -35.37 -26.78
CA LEU A 7 15.11 -36.48 -27.02
C LEU A 7 14.37 -37.77 -27.46
N ARG A 8 15.00 -38.45 -28.43
CA ARG A 8 14.77 -39.79 -29.02
C ARG A 8 13.63 -39.95 -30.05
N TRP A 9 14.08 -39.87 -31.30
CA TRP A 9 13.48 -40.33 -32.54
C TRP A 9 12.85 -41.73 -32.41
N LEU A 10 11.51 -41.78 -32.45
CA LEU A 10 10.69 -42.87 -33.03
C LEU A 10 9.18 -42.54 -32.95
N THR A 11 8.76 -41.65 -32.04
CA THR A 11 7.37 -41.20 -31.91
C THR A 11 7.27 -39.70 -32.15
N ALA A 12 6.40 -39.29 -33.09
CA ALA A 12 6.01 -37.89 -33.19
C ALA A 12 5.06 -37.62 -32.02
N PHE A 13 5.51 -36.87 -31.02
CA PHE A 13 4.69 -36.48 -29.88
C PHE A 13 4.58 -34.95 -29.81
N TRP A 14 3.39 -34.48 -29.45
CA TRP A 14 3.10 -33.08 -29.17
C TRP A 14 2.54 -32.97 -27.76
N ARG A 15 2.97 -31.95 -27.02
CA ARG A 15 2.44 -31.61 -25.70
C ARG A 15 2.20 -30.12 -25.62
N GLY A 16 1.03 -29.72 -25.18
CA GLY A 16 0.66 -28.31 -25.04
C GLY A 16 -0.77 -28.11 -24.55
N GLU A 17 -1.18 -26.86 -24.48
CA GLU A 17 -2.54 -26.48 -24.15
C GLU A 17 -3.35 -26.27 -25.43
N SER A 18 -4.59 -26.75 -25.44
CA SER A 18 -5.57 -26.51 -26.49
C SER A 18 -6.96 -26.27 -25.87
N ALA A 19 -7.96 -26.03 -26.70
CA ALA A 19 -9.35 -25.97 -26.28
C ALA A 19 -10.15 -27.03 -27.05
N LEU A 20 -10.97 -27.79 -26.33
CA LEU A 20 -11.95 -28.71 -26.93
C LEU A 20 -13.30 -28.03 -26.98
N LEU A 21 -14.02 -28.17 -28.09
CA LEU A 21 -15.39 -27.70 -28.16
C LEU A 21 -16.30 -28.73 -27.49
N HIS A 22 -16.93 -28.35 -26.39
CA HIS A 22 -17.95 -29.19 -25.76
C HIS A 22 -19.20 -29.26 -26.64
N ARG A 23 -19.98 -30.36 -26.55
CA ARG A 23 -21.23 -30.53 -27.32
C ARG A 23 -22.26 -29.41 -27.11
N ASN A 24 -22.15 -28.68 -25.99
CA ASN A 24 -23.01 -27.55 -25.64
C ASN A 24 -22.49 -26.20 -26.20
N GLY A 25 -21.43 -26.21 -27.01
CA GLY A 25 -20.89 -25.03 -27.70
C GLY A 25 -19.86 -24.19 -26.92
N TYR A 26 -19.52 -24.54 -25.68
CA TYR A 26 -18.47 -23.85 -24.93
C TYR A 26 -17.10 -24.51 -25.10
N GLU A 27 -16.04 -23.70 -24.99
CA GLU A 27 -14.66 -24.17 -25.07
C GLU A 27 -14.17 -24.70 -23.71
N LEU A 28 -13.63 -25.92 -23.70
CA LEU A 28 -12.99 -26.59 -22.57
C LEU A 28 -11.47 -26.50 -22.73
N PRO A 29 -10.77 -25.63 -21.98
CA PRO A 29 -9.32 -25.60 -22.02
C PRO A 29 -8.75 -26.91 -21.45
N VAL A 30 -7.87 -27.56 -22.23
CA VAL A 30 -7.21 -28.81 -21.85
C VAL A 30 -5.70 -28.71 -22.01
N SER A 31 -4.96 -29.34 -21.09
CA SER A 31 -3.56 -29.71 -21.31
C SER A 31 -3.54 -31.10 -21.94
N GLN A 32 -2.98 -31.21 -23.14
CA GLN A 32 -3.04 -32.42 -23.95
C GLN A 32 -1.65 -32.90 -24.34
N CYS A 33 -1.47 -34.21 -24.31
CA CYS A 33 -0.35 -34.91 -24.96
C CYS A 33 -0.93 -35.77 -26.09
N ILE A 34 -0.37 -35.65 -27.29
CA ILE A 34 -0.76 -36.42 -28.47
C ILE A 34 0.48 -37.17 -28.94
N VAL A 35 0.37 -38.49 -29.07
CA VAL A 35 1.44 -39.36 -29.57
C VAL A 35 0.95 -40.05 -30.84
N ALA A 36 1.70 -39.91 -31.93
CA ALA A 36 1.43 -40.62 -33.16
C ALA A 36 2.19 -41.95 -33.21
N HIS A 37 1.45 -43.04 -33.39
CA HIS A 37 1.98 -44.38 -33.59
C HIS A 37 2.02 -44.67 -35.08
N LYS A 38 3.22 -44.94 -35.61
CA LYS A 38 3.45 -45.14 -37.04
C LYS A 38 3.53 -46.62 -37.39
N ASP A 39 3.20 -46.97 -38.63
CA ASP A 39 3.45 -48.28 -39.21
C ASP A 39 4.92 -48.46 -39.65
N GLU A 40 5.26 -49.63 -40.18
CA GLU A 40 6.60 -49.98 -40.66
C GLU A 40 7.07 -49.08 -41.82
N ASN A 41 6.14 -48.42 -42.52
CA ASN A 41 6.39 -47.50 -43.62
C ASN A 41 6.49 -46.03 -43.15
N GLY A 42 6.34 -45.77 -41.85
CA GLY A 42 6.43 -44.43 -41.26
C GLY A 42 5.13 -43.61 -41.35
N HIS A 43 4.03 -44.20 -41.81
CA HIS A 43 2.72 -43.55 -41.86
C HIS A 43 2.00 -43.66 -40.50
N PRO A 44 1.29 -42.62 -40.04
CA PRO A 44 0.55 -42.69 -38.79
C PRO A 44 -0.59 -43.71 -38.88
N LYS A 45 -0.52 -44.78 -38.07
CA LYS A 45 -1.53 -45.83 -37.97
C LYS A 45 -2.65 -45.45 -36.99
N PHE A 46 -2.30 -44.82 -35.87
CA PHE A 46 -3.25 -44.26 -34.91
C PHE A 46 -2.59 -43.18 -34.03
N LEU A 47 -3.43 -42.34 -33.43
CA LEU A 47 -3.01 -41.34 -32.46
C LEU A 47 -3.54 -41.74 -31.08
N SER A 48 -2.69 -41.66 -30.06
CA SER A 48 -3.09 -41.76 -28.66
C SER A 48 -3.02 -40.39 -28.03
N THR A 49 -4.05 -40.02 -27.26
CA THR A 49 -4.05 -38.76 -26.53
C THR A 49 -4.49 -38.92 -25.09
N ILE A 50 -3.80 -38.21 -24.20
CA ILE A 50 -4.28 -37.93 -22.85
C ILE A 50 -4.56 -36.44 -22.77
N MET A 51 -5.69 -36.10 -22.16
CA MET A 51 -6.12 -34.72 -21.97
C MET A 51 -6.58 -34.56 -20.53
N ARG A 52 -6.13 -33.48 -19.91
CA ARG A 52 -6.57 -33.05 -18.59
C ARG A 52 -7.24 -31.71 -18.75
N GLU A 53 -8.47 -31.60 -18.25
CA GLU A 53 -9.15 -30.31 -18.15
C GLU A 53 -8.39 -29.39 -17.19
N ILE A 54 -8.21 -28.13 -17.59
CA ILE A 54 -7.49 -27.11 -16.82
C ILE A 54 -8.33 -25.85 -16.58
N SER A 55 -9.64 -25.92 -16.78
CA SER A 55 -10.58 -24.79 -16.61
C SER A 55 -10.47 -24.18 -15.21
N SER A 56 -10.56 -24.99 -14.17
CA SER A 56 -10.47 -24.55 -12.77
C SER A 56 -9.10 -23.97 -12.42
N ASP A 57 -8.02 -24.56 -12.95
CA ASP A 57 -6.64 -24.12 -12.71
C ASP A 57 -6.37 -22.76 -13.39
N LYS A 58 -6.88 -22.55 -14.62
CA LYS A 58 -6.76 -21.27 -15.33
C LYS A 58 -7.57 -20.16 -14.67
N THR A 59 -8.84 -20.40 -14.36
CA THR A 59 -9.69 -19.39 -13.73
C THR A 59 -9.13 -18.93 -12.38
N ARG A 60 -8.61 -19.84 -11.56
CA ARG A 60 -7.94 -19.50 -10.29
C ARG A 60 -6.67 -18.68 -10.52
N ALA A 61 -5.83 -19.06 -11.48
CA ALA A 61 -4.62 -18.32 -11.80
C ALA A 61 -4.94 -16.90 -12.30
N GLU A 62 -5.98 -16.72 -13.11
CA GLU A 62 -6.44 -15.41 -13.59
C GLU A 62 -7.03 -14.56 -12.45
N GLN A 63 -7.83 -15.16 -11.57
CA GLN A 63 -8.36 -14.49 -10.38
C GLN A 63 -7.24 -14.02 -9.44
N LEU A 64 -6.23 -14.86 -9.19
CA LEU A 64 -5.07 -14.48 -8.37
C LEU A 64 -4.29 -13.32 -9.00
N LYS A 65 -4.06 -13.37 -10.32
CA LYS A 65 -3.42 -12.27 -11.05
C LYS A 65 -4.23 -10.98 -10.95
N LEU A 66 -5.55 -11.05 -11.05
CA LEU A 66 -6.42 -9.88 -10.90
C LEU A 66 -6.33 -9.29 -9.50
N LEU A 67 -6.35 -10.12 -8.45
CA LEU A 67 -6.20 -9.68 -7.07
C LEU A 67 -4.83 -9.06 -6.80
N GLU A 68 -3.76 -9.67 -7.29
CA GLU A 68 -2.40 -9.12 -7.20
C GLU A 68 -2.30 -7.78 -7.95
N HIS A 69 -2.95 -7.67 -9.11
CA HIS A 69 -2.98 -6.44 -9.87
C HIS A 69 -3.75 -5.34 -9.14
N ALA A 70 -4.91 -5.65 -8.57
CA ALA A 70 -5.72 -4.72 -7.78
C ALA A 70 -4.96 -4.25 -6.54
N PHE A 71 -4.35 -5.18 -5.79
CA PHE A 71 -3.53 -4.88 -4.62
C PHE A 71 -2.37 -3.92 -4.93
N ASN A 72 -1.75 -4.08 -6.10
CA ASN A 72 -0.67 -3.22 -6.58
C ASN A 72 -1.12 -1.88 -7.18
N HIS A 73 -2.42 -1.68 -7.43
CA HIS A 73 -2.98 -0.41 -7.91
C HIS A 73 -3.61 0.43 -6.79
N ILE A 74 -3.64 -0.07 -5.56
CA ILE A 74 -4.01 0.73 -4.40
C ILE A 74 -3.00 1.88 -4.27
N GLY A 75 -3.50 3.13 -4.28
CA GLY A 75 -2.68 4.34 -4.22
C GLY A 75 -2.06 4.63 -2.85
N GLU A 76 -2.34 3.80 -1.85
CA GLU A 76 -1.70 3.80 -0.54
C GLU A 76 -0.74 2.62 -0.42
N ALA A 77 0.31 2.80 0.37
CA ALA A 77 1.24 1.72 0.67
C ALA A 77 0.55 0.70 1.58
N VAL A 78 0.56 -0.57 1.19
CA VAL A 78 -0.10 -1.65 1.94
C VAL A 78 0.92 -2.68 2.38
N TYR A 79 0.88 -3.00 3.68
CA TYR A 79 1.72 -4.01 4.31
C TYR A 79 0.84 -5.05 5.00
N LEU A 80 1.12 -6.32 4.78
CA LEU A 80 0.61 -7.43 5.57
C LEU A 80 1.70 -7.87 6.54
N ILE A 81 1.41 -7.83 7.83
CA ILE A 81 2.39 -7.96 8.89
C ILE A 81 1.96 -9.12 9.79
N SER A 82 2.91 -9.99 10.13
CA SER A 82 2.66 -11.07 11.08
C SER A 82 2.62 -10.57 12.53
N ARG A 83 2.12 -11.40 13.45
CA ARG A 83 2.18 -11.14 14.89
C ARG A 83 3.60 -10.85 15.43
N HIS A 84 4.63 -11.32 14.74
CA HIS A 84 6.04 -11.12 15.09
C HIS A 84 6.66 -9.89 14.41
N ALA A 85 5.82 -8.95 13.92
CA ALA A 85 6.23 -7.72 13.25
C ALA A 85 7.02 -7.93 11.95
N GLN A 86 6.98 -9.12 11.35
CA GLN A 86 7.61 -9.43 10.06
C GLN A 86 6.70 -9.02 8.91
N LEU A 87 7.27 -8.46 7.85
CA LEU A 87 6.55 -8.09 6.63
C LEU A 87 6.32 -9.34 5.77
N ILE A 88 5.07 -9.78 5.65
CA ILE A 88 4.67 -10.99 4.92
C ILE A 88 4.32 -10.67 3.47
N GLN A 89 3.74 -9.50 3.23
CA GLN A 89 3.39 -9.04 1.90
C GLN A 89 3.40 -7.52 1.85
N VAL A 90 3.83 -6.95 0.74
CA VAL A 90 3.80 -5.52 0.48
C VAL A 90 3.36 -5.25 -0.96
N ASN A 91 2.67 -4.14 -1.21
CA ASN A 91 2.32 -3.73 -2.57
C ASN A 91 3.44 -2.87 -3.20
N LYS A 92 3.31 -2.58 -4.50
CA LYS A 92 4.26 -1.72 -5.20
C LYS A 92 4.42 -0.32 -4.60
N GLU A 93 3.33 0.23 -4.05
CA GLU A 93 3.37 1.56 -3.45
C GLU A 93 4.19 1.59 -2.16
N ALA A 94 4.17 0.52 -1.35
CA ALA A 94 5.05 0.36 -0.20
C ALA A 94 6.54 0.34 -0.59
N CYS A 95 6.88 -0.39 -1.66
CA CYS A 95 8.23 -0.37 -2.23
C CYS A 95 8.64 1.03 -2.66
N ARG A 96 7.77 1.72 -3.40
CA ARG A 96 8.01 3.10 -3.88
C ARG A 96 8.19 4.08 -2.73
N LEU A 97 7.39 3.95 -1.67
CA LEU A 97 7.39 4.85 -0.52
C LEU A 97 8.69 4.78 0.27
N LEU A 98 9.17 3.57 0.58
CA LEU A 98 10.37 3.37 1.39
C LEU A 98 11.66 3.25 0.56
N GLY A 99 11.53 3.07 -0.75
CA GLY A 99 12.65 2.95 -1.69
C GLY A 99 13.34 1.60 -1.69
N TYR A 100 12.70 0.55 -1.17
CA TYR A 100 13.22 -0.83 -1.17
C TYR A 100 12.56 -1.66 -2.26
N ASP A 101 13.25 -2.69 -2.74
CA ASP A 101 12.61 -3.73 -3.54
C ASP A 101 11.72 -4.62 -2.68
N GLN A 102 10.71 -5.25 -3.31
CA GLN A 102 9.76 -6.11 -2.60
C GLN A 102 10.48 -7.25 -1.85
N GLN A 103 11.46 -7.89 -2.47
CA GLN A 103 12.20 -9.00 -1.85
C GLN A 103 12.99 -8.54 -0.62
N GLU A 104 13.52 -7.32 -0.65
CA GLU A 104 14.22 -6.72 0.50
C GLU A 104 13.25 -6.38 1.62
N LEU A 105 12.10 -5.77 1.32
CA LEU A 105 11.09 -5.50 2.34
C LEU A 105 10.61 -6.77 3.05
N LEU A 106 10.46 -7.87 2.31
CA LEU A 106 10.02 -9.15 2.90
C LEU A 106 11.06 -9.82 3.81
N THR A 107 12.31 -9.37 3.81
CA THR A 107 13.31 -9.82 4.79
C THR A 107 13.39 -8.92 6.03
N LEU A 108 12.70 -7.77 6.01
CA LEU A 108 12.69 -6.80 7.10
C LEU A 108 11.47 -6.97 8.02
N SER A 109 11.61 -6.38 9.20
CA SER A 109 10.55 -6.25 10.20
C SER A 109 10.19 -4.78 10.43
N LEU A 110 9.12 -4.54 11.19
CA LEU A 110 8.78 -3.18 11.61
C LEU A 110 9.90 -2.51 12.42
N GLU A 111 10.71 -3.27 13.16
CA GLU A 111 11.84 -2.72 13.94
C GLU A 111 12.90 -2.06 13.05
N ASP A 112 13.06 -2.55 11.82
CA ASP A 112 14.05 -2.04 10.87
C ASP A 112 13.59 -0.74 10.20
N ILE A 113 12.28 -0.64 9.91
CA ILE A 113 11.72 0.46 9.12
C ILE A 113 10.95 1.51 9.93
N ALA A 114 10.57 1.24 11.18
CA ALA A 114 9.82 2.16 12.03
C ALA A 114 10.63 2.50 13.29
N PRO A 115 11.34 3.65 13.33
CA PRO A 115 12.17 4.03 14.47
C PRO A 115 11.42 4.17 15.79
N ASP A 116 10.15 4.55 15.72
CA ASP A 116 9.27 4.72 16.89
C ASP A 116 8.59 3.39 17.31
N PHE A 117 8.96 2.27 16.69
CA PHE A 117 8.38 0.97 16.97
C PHE A 117 8.70 0.52 18.40
N ASN A 118 7.68 -0.04 19.05
CA ASN A 118 7.80 -0.62 20.37
C ASN A 118 7.18 -2.02 20.38
N THR A 119 8.03 -3.02 20.62
CA THR A 119 7.65 -4.44 20.60
C THR A 119 6.57 -4.78 21.62
N GLN A 120 6.56 -4.13 22.79
CA GLN A 120 5.55 -4.36 23.82
C GLN A 120 4.18 -3.80 23.38
N VAL A 121 4.16 -2.55 22.89
CA VAL A 121 2.93 -1.91 22.36
C VAL A 121 2.36 -2.72 21.20
N TRP A 122 3.22 -3.23 20.31
CA TRP A 122 2.81 -4.10 19.21
C TRP A 122 2.19 -5.41 19.70
N THR A 123 2.86 -6.08 20.65
CA THR A 123 2.37 -7.35 21.23
C THR A 123 1.00 -7.16 21.89
N ASP A 124 0.82 -6.08 22.64
CA ASP A 124 -0.45 -5.75 23.30
C ASP A 124 -1.54 -5.41 22.28
N PHE A 125 -1.19 -4.72 21.19
CA PHE A 125 -2.12 -4.46 20.08
C PHE A 125 -2.56 -5.77 19.41
N CYS A 126 -1.63 -6.66 19.05
CA CYS A 126 -1.95 -7.96 18.45
C CYS A 126 -2.87 -8.80 19.35
N ARG A 127 -2.61 -8.84 20.66
CA ARG A 127 -3.46 -9.58 21.61
C ARG A 127 -4.87 -9.00 21.70
N THR A 128 -5.00 -7.66 21.70
CA THR A 128 -6.32 -7.00 21.74
C THR A 128 -7.09 -7.24 20.44
N ALA A 129 -6.40 -7.13 19.30
CA ALA A 129 -6.97 -7.32 17.97
C ALA A 129 -7.50 -8.76 17.73
N GLN A 130 -6.90 -9.77 18.35
CA GLN A 130 -7.43 -11.15 18.28
C GLN A 130 -8.85 -11.28 18.86
N ASN A 131 -9.21 -10.45 19.84
CA ASN A 131 -10.48 -10.57 20.56
C ASN A 131 -11.59 -9.66 20.00
N GLN A 132 -11.25 -8.65 19.20
CA GLN A 132 -12.18 -7.65 18.67
C GLN A 132 -11.73 -7.14 17.30
N ALA A 133 -12.67 -6.80 16.42
CA ALA A 133 -12.35 -6.10 15.17
C ALA A 133 -11.86 -4.69 15.49
N LEU A 134 -10.55 -4.56 15.70
CA LEU A 134 -9.91 -3.31 16.10
C LEU A 134 -9.27 -2.64 14.88
N SER A 135 -9.65 -1.39 14.63
CA SER A 135 -8.95 -0.49 13.71
C SER A 135 -8.30 0.64 14.50
N LYS A 136 -7.08 1.03 14.13
CA LYS A 136 -6.34 2.12 14.79
C LYS A 136 -5.62 2.97 13.76
N THR A 137 -5.85 4.29 13.81
CA THR A 137 -5.13 5.27 12.99
C THR A 137 -4.22 6.12 13.87
N PHE A 138 -2.98 6.34 13.43
CA PHE A 138 -2.02 7.22 14.11
C PHE A 138 -0.96 7.74 13.14
N GLU A 139 -0.30 8.84 13.51
CA GLU A 139 0.88 9.32 12.79
C GLU A 139 2.15 8.74 13.41
N THR A 140 3.13 8.44 12.57
CA THR A 140 4.46 7.99 12.98
C THR A 140 5.48 8.34 11.89
N THR A 141 6.71 7.86 12.05
CA THR A 141 7.80 8.05 11.10
C THR A 141 8.29 6.70 10.61
N LEU A 142 8.53 6.58 9.30
CA LEU A 142 9.23 5.44 8.72
C LEU A 142 10.59 5.85 8.20
N ARG A 143 11.52 4.90 8.18
CA ARG A 143 12.88 5.06 7.68
C ARG A 143 12.99 4.40 6.30
N CYS A 144 13.33 5.20 5.30
CA CYS A 144 13.61 4.73 3.94
C CYS A 144 14.95 3.99 3.88
N GLN A 145 15.19 3.29 2.77
CA GLN A 145 16.50 2.67 2.48
C GLN A 145 17.65 3.69 2.48
N SER A 146 17.37 4.92 2.04
CA SER A 146 18.33 6.03 2.08
C SER A 146 18.65 6.56 3.49
N GLY A 147 17.93 6.09 4.51
CA GLY A 147 17.99 6.58 5.89
C GLY A 147 17.10 7.80 6.17
N VAL A 148 16.44 8.37 5.15
CA VAL A 148 15.50 9.49 5.30
C VAL A 148 14.29 9.05 6.13
N LEU A 149 13.90 9.91 7.06
CA LEU A 149 12.72 9.76 7.89
C LEU A 149 11.51 10.40 7.20
N LEU A 150 10.50 9.59 6.87
CA LEU A 150 9.25 10.02 6.26
C LEU A 150 8.13 10.03 7.31
N PRO A 151 7.46 11.16 7.53
CA PRO A 151 6.26 11.18 8.33
C PRO A 151 5.11 10.51 7.57
N VAL A 152 4.44 9.57 8.23
CA VAL A 152 3.32 8.82 7.65
C VAL A 152 2.13 8.78 8.60
N GLU A 153 0.95 8.62 8.04
CA GLU A 153 -0.26 8.22 8.74
C GLU A 153 -0.50 6.74 8.48
N VAL A 154 -0.72 5.97 9.54
CA VAL A 154 -0.88 4.51 9.49
C VAL A 154 -2.26 4.15 9.98
N ASN A 155 -3.03 3.45 9.16
CA ASN A 155 -4.27 2.79 9.55
C ASN A 155 -4.05 1.28 9.63
N LEU A 156 -4.18 0.72 10.84
CA LEU A 156 -4.04 -0.70 11.11
C LEU A 156 -5.40 -1.37 11.15
N ASN A 157 -5.55 -2.45 10.40
CA ASN A 157 -6.71 -3.34 10.43
C ASN A 157 -6.28 -4.77 10.72
N HIS A 158 -7.04 -5.46 11.55
CA HIS A 158 -6.81 -6.85 11.88
C HIS A 158 -7.52 -7.80 10.91
N ILE A 159 -6.84 -8.87 10.51
CA ILE A 159 -7.35 -9.89 9.61
C ILE A 159 -7.01 -11.27 10.19
N ILE A 160 -7.98 -12.18 10.17
CA ILE A 160 -7.76 -13.59 10.52
C ILE A 160 -7.75 -14.40 9.21
N TYR A 161 -6.70 -15.18 9.00
CA TYR A 161 -6.60 -16.11 7.87
C TYR A 161 -6.11 -17.47 8.38
N HIS A 162 -6.91 -18.53 8.16
CA HIS A 162 -6.66 -19.87 8.70
C HIS A 162 -6.31 -19.88 10.20
N ASP A 163 -7.11 -19.18 11.01
CA ASP A 163 -6.93 -19.02 12.47
C ASP A 163 -5.61 -18.34 12.88
N GLN A 164 -4.85 -17.78 11.93
CA GLN A 164 -3.67 -16.96 12.19
C GLN A 164 -4.01 -15.47 12.07
N PRO A 165 -3.66 -14.66 13.08
CA PRO A 165 -3.87 -13.22 13.03
C PRO A 165 -2.77 -12.53 12.21
N PHE A 166 -3.20 -11.64 11.34
CA PHE A 166 -2.36 -10.72 10.59
C PHE A 166 -2.84 -9.29 10.82
N ILE A 167 -1.92 -8.34 10.68
CA ILE A 167 -2.22 -6.92 10.69
C ILE A 167 -1.98 -6.39 9.28
N MET A 168 -3.00 -5.79 8.69
CA MET A 168 -2.88 -5.02 7.47
C MET A 168 -2.67 -3.56 7.85
N ALA A 169 -1.56 -2.98 7.41
CA ALA A 169 -1.27 -1.55 7.56
C ALA A 169 -1.45 -0.85 6.22
N LEU A 170 -2.34 0.14 6.20
CA LEU A 170 -2.44 1.13 5.14
C LEU A 170 -1.61 2.33 5.58
N VAL A 171 -0.65 2.74 4.76
CA VAL A 171 0.33 3.78 5.10
C VAL A 171 0.26 4.87 4.05
N ARG A 172 0.06 6.09 4.52
CA ARG A 172 -0.06 7.28 3.69
C ARG A 172 1.05 8.27 4.03
N ASP A 173 1.75 8.75 3.01
CA ASP A 173 2.71 9.83 3.15
C ASP A 173 1.97 11.14 3.52
N ILE A 174 2.41 11.79 4.59
CA ILE A 174 1.87 13.08 5.06
C ILE A 174 2.93 14.19 5.03
N SER A 175 4.03 13.99 4.31
CA SER A 175 5.12 14.96 4.16
C SER A 175 4.65 16.29 3.62
N GLU A 176 3.79 16.28 2.59
CA GLU A 176 3.23 17.50 2.01
C GLU A 176 2.33 18.25 3.00
N ARG A 177 1.46 17.52 3.72
CA ARG A 177 0.60 18.07 4.78
C ARG A 177 1.45 18.77 5.85
N LYS A 178 2.45 18.07 6.41
CA LYS A 178 3.34 18.64 7.43
C LYS A 178 4.17 19.81 6.91
N ARG A 179 4.60 19.77 5.65
CA ARG A 179 5.34 20.89 5.02
C ARG A 179 4.46 22.13 4.92
N MET A 180 3.20 21.99 4.50
CA MET A 180 2.25 23.11 4.42
C MET A 180 1.93 23.69 5.80
N GLU A 181 1.67 22.84 6.80
CA GLU A 181 1.43 23.27 8.18
C GLU A 181 2.62 24.04 8.76
N ASN A 182 3.84 23.51 8.57
CA ASN A 182 5.05 24.18 9.03
C ASN A 182 5.30 25.51 8.31
N LEU A 183 5.00 25.59 7.01
CA LEU A 183 5.10 26.84 6.26
C LEU A 183 4.12 27.90 6.79
N LEU A 184 2.88 27.51 7.09
CA LEU A 184 1.88 28.39 7.69
C LEU A 184 2.34 28.89 9.06
N ILE A 185 2.85 28.01 9.92
CA ILE A 185 3.38 28.36 11.24
C ILE A 185 4.54 29.35 11.10
N LEU A 186 5.47 29.10 10.17
CA LEU A 186 6.61 30.00 9.93
C LEU A 186 6.14 31.38 9.46
N ARG A 187 5.21 31.44 8.51
CA ARG A 187 4.64 32.70 7.99
C ARG A 187 3.94 33.51 9.07
N GLU A 188 3.15 32.86 9.92
CA GLU A 188 2.48 33.55 11.03
C GLU A 188 3.49 34.07 12.06
N ARG A 189 4.57 33.33 12.34
CA ARG A 189 5.68 33.79 13.21
C ARG A 189 6.45 34.96 12.60
N GLU A 190 6.77 34.90 11.32
CA GLU A 190 7.40 36.01 10.59
C GLU A 190 6.53 37.27 10.65
N PHE A 191 5.23 37.13 10.36
CA PHE A 191 4.26 38.23 10.46
C PHE A 191 4.24 38.84 11.86
N ARG A 192 4.09 38.02 12.91
CA ARG A 192 4.06 38.51 14.29
C ARG A 192 5.35 39.22 14.67
N THR A 193 6.50 38.66 14.31
CA THR A 193 7.80 39.27 14.62
C THR A 193 7.92 40.68 14.02
N LEU A 194 7.53 40.83 12.75
CA LEU A 194 7.55 42.14 12.08
C LEU A 194 6.51 43.09 12.68
N ALA A 195 5.26 42.64 12.82
CA ALA A 195 4.15 43.45 13.30
C ALA A 195 4.30 43.90 14.76
N ASP A 196 4.82 43.02 15.63
CA ASP A 196 5.07 43.31 17.04
C ASP A 196 6.21 44.33 17.22
N SER A 197 7.14 44.41 16.27
CA SER A 197 8.25 45.35 16.28
C SER A 197 7.89 46.77 15.83
N LEU A 198 6.71 46.96 15.22
CA LEU A 198 6.27 48.27 14.75
C LEU A 198 5.95 49.20 15.93
N PRO A 199 6.42 50.46 15.92
CA PRO A 199 6.16 51.42 16.99
C PRO A 199 4.72 51.93 17.00
N ASP A 200 4.05 51.91 15.84
CA ASP A 200 2.68 52.37 15.69
C ASP A 200 1.65 51.26 15.96
N PRO A 201 0.46 51.58 16.51
CA PRO A 201 -0.63 50.63 16.66
C PRO A 201 -1.03 49.99 15.33
N LEU A 202 -0.98 48.65 15.28
CA LEU A 202 -1.41 47.85 14.14
C LEU A 202 -2.55 46.92 14.56
N CYS A 203 -3.59 46.85 13.73
CA CYS A 203 -4.69 45.89 13.87
C CYS A 203 -4.99 45.20 12.53
N ARG A 204 -5.33 43.91 12.55
CA ARG A 204 -5.75 43.12 11.38
C ARG A 204 -7.19 42.67 11.57
N TYR A 205 -7.96 42.67 10.48
CA TYR A 205 -9.37 42.27 10.44
C TYR A 205 -9.57 41.06 9.51
N ASP A 206 -10.62 40.27 9.74
CA ASP A 206 -11.12 39.29 8.75
C ASP A 206 -12.16 39.93 7.80
N CYS A 207 -12.70 39.13 6.87
CA CYS A 207 -13.73 39.56 5.92
C CYS A 207 -15.06 39.96 6.56
N GLU A 208 -15.30 39.56 7.82
CA GLU A 208 -16.48 39.93 8.61
C GLU A 208 -16.20 41.15 9.50
N THR A 209 -15.08 41.85 9.27
CA THR A 209 -14.64 43.02 10.03
C THR A 209 -14.36 42.76 11.50
N ARG A 210 -14.13 41.50 11.88
CA ARG A 210 -13.71 41.15 13.25
C ARG A 210 -12.20 41.32 13.38
N ARG A 211 -11.74 41.91 14.49
CA ARG A 211 -10.29 42.04 14.78
C ARG A 211 -9.67 40.66 15.01
N THR A 212 -8.71 40.25 14.18
CA THR A 212 -8.01 38.97 14.29
C THR A 212 -6.64 39.08 14.94
N TYR A 213 -6.06 40.27 14.98
CA TYR A 213 -4.75 40.52 15.60
C TYR A 213 -4.59 42.01 15.95
N ILE A 214 -3.88 42.29 17.04
CA ILE A 214 -3.37 43.61 17.45
C ILE A 214 -1.91 43.46 17.87
N ASN A 215 -1.07 44.44 17.55
CA ASN A 215 0.33 44.43 18.01
C ASN A 215 0.47 45.04 19.43
N PRO A 216 1.62 44.90 20.11
CA PRO A 216 1.83 45.43 21.45
C PRO A 216 1.76 46.96 21.54
N ALA A 217 2.05 47.69 20.46
CA ALA A 217 1.93 49.15 20.43
C ALA A 217 0.48 49.63 20.63
N TRP A 218 -0.50 48.87 20.13
CA TRP A 218 -1.93 49.12 20.34
C TRP A 218 -2.32 49.13 21.83
N LEU A 219 -1.73 48.23 22.62
CA LEU A 219 -1.97 48.18 24.07
C LEU A 219 -1.37 49.39 24.79
N LYS A 220 -0.25 49.94 24.26
CA LYS A 220 0.45 51.09 24.84
C LYS A 220 -0.18 52.43 24.46
N SER A 221 -0.90 52.50 23.34
CA SER A 221 -1.50 53.74 22.84
C SER A 221 -2.82 54.13 23.53
N GLY A 222 -3.19 53.47 24.64
CA GLY A 222 -4.39 53.80 25.41
C GLY A 222 -5.70 53.31 24.79
N GLY A 223 -5.66 52.36 23.85
CA GLY A 223 -6.85 51.69 23.32
C GLY A 223 -7.56 50.83 24.38
N ILE A 224 -8.88 50.65 24.28
CA ILE A 224 -9.68 49.82 25.18
C ILE A 224 -9.04 48.41 25.25
N ILE A 225 -8.59 48.05 26.45
CA ILE A 225 -7.68 46.92 26.71
C ILE A 225 -8.46 45.60 26.76
N ASP A 226 -9.76 45.62 27.04
CA ASP A 226 -10.53 44.39 27.24
C ASP A 226 -11.22 43.89 25.97
N ASP A 227 -10.77 42.72 25.54
CA ASP A 227 -11.52 41.77 24.73
C ASP A 227 -11.95 42.31 23.34
N VAL A 228 -11.06 43.07 22.68
CA VAL A 228 -11.30 43.62 21.33
C VAL A 228 -11.07 42.60 20.21
N LEU A 229 -10.38 41.49 20.47
CA LEU A 229 -10.21 40.40 19.51
C LEU A 229 -11.55 39.69 19.26
N GLY A 230 -11.85 39.39 18.00
CA GLY A 230 -13.11 38.77 17.58
C GLY A 230 -14.30 39.73 17.50
N LYS A 231 -14.18 40.98 17.98
CA LYS A 231 -15.25 41.99 17.89
C LYS A 231 -15.14 42.78 16.59
N THR A 232 -16.31 43.14 16.04
CA THR A 232 -16.44 44.13 14.98
C THR A 232 -16.24 45.54 15.53
N PHE A 233 -16.06 46.51 14.63
CA PHE A 233 -15.91 47.93 15.00
C PHE A 233 -17.00 48.44 15.94
#